data_AF-Q0FZ94-F1
#
_entry.id   AF-Q0FZ94-F1
#
_cell.length_a   1.000
_cell.length_b   1.000
_cell.length_c   1.000
_cell.angle_alpha   90.00
_cell.angle_beta   90.00
_cell.angle_gamma   90.00
#
_symmetry.space_group_name_H-M   'P 1'
#
loop_
_entity.id
_entity.type
_entity.pdbx_description
1 polymer ?
#
loop_
_entity_poly.entity_id
_entity_poly.type
_entity_poly.pdbx_seq_one_letter_code
_entity_poly.pdbx_strand_id
1 'polypeptide(L)' 'MSMGLIGALIGLAIGIADYFVLGLIRDRFREQRPTERVGGGLIIEIVRISQLIFFPIAGWYVEAYVF' A
#
# COMPACT_ATOMS: atom_id res chain seq x y z
N MET A 1 2.60 -8.00 -23.69
CA MET A 1 2.96 -7.81 -22.27
C MET A 1 3.08 -9.18 -21.64
N SER A 2 4.11 -9.44 -20.81
CA SER A 2 4.20 -10.69 -20.05
C SER A 2 3.12 -10.71 -18.96
N MET A 3 2.60 -11.91 -18.62
CA MET A 3 1.61 -12.10 -17.55
C MET A 3 2.09 -11.45 -16.25
N GLY A 4 3.30 -11.75 -15.77
CA GLY A 4 3.85 -11.09 -14.56
C GLY A 4 3.80 -9.55 -14.58
N LEU A 5 3.91 -8.89 -15.74
CA LEU A 5 3.82 -7.43 -15.83
C LEU A 5 2.39 -6.93 -15.60
N ILE A 6 1.38 -7.68 -16.04
CA ILE A 6 -0.03 -7.39 -15.77
C ILE A 6 -0.27 -7.49 -14.26
N GLY A 7 0.22 -8.54 -13.62
CA GLY A 7 0.07 -8.79 -12.20
C GLY A 7 0.77 -7.72 -11.36
N ALA A 8 1.96 -7.30 -11.78
CA ALA A 8 2.66 -6.18 -11.14
C ALA A 8 1.88 -4.87 -11.24
N LEU A 9 1.26 -4.59 -12.39
CA LEU A 9 0.44 -3.39 -12.59
C LEU A 9 -0.85 -3.43 -11.75
N ILE A 10 -1.50 -4.59 -11.66
CA ILE A 10 -2.67 -4.79 -10.79
C ILE A 10 -2.27 -4.61 -9.32
N GLY A 11 -1.15 -5.23 -8.92
CA GLY A 11 -0.60 -5.08 -7.57
C GLY A 11 -0.26 -3.62 -7.24
N LEU A 12 0.33 -2.90 -8.19
CA LEU A 12 0.61 -1.47 -8.05
C LEU A 12 -0.69 -0.66 -7.90
N ALA A 13 -1.70 -0.93 -8.72
CA ALA A 13 -2.98 -0.24 -8.64
C ALA A 13 -3.65 -0.44 -7.26
N ILE A 14 -3.61 -1.67 -6.72
CA ILE A 14 -4.09 -1.97 -5.36
C ILE A 14 -3.28 -1.21 -4.32
N GLY A 15 -1.94 -1.22 -4.41
CA GLY A 15 -1.09 -0.51 -3.47
C GLY A 15 -1.32 1.01 -3.48
N ILE A 16 -1.56 1.60 -4.65
CA ILE A 16 -1.92 3.02 -4.76
C ILE A 16 -3.26 3.30 -4.08
N ALA A 17 -4.27 2.46 -4.31
CA ALA A 17 -5.58 2.61 -3.68
C ALA A 17 -5.46 2.54 -2.14
N ASP A 18 -4.74 1.54 -1.62
CA ASP A 18 -4.55 1.36 -0.19
C ASP A 18 -3.73 2.50 0.43
N TYR A 19 -2.72 2.99 -0.31
CA TYR A 19 -1.96 4.18 0.07
C TYR A 19 -2.90 5.37 0.30
N PHE A 20 -3.84 5.66 -0.61
CA PHE A 20 -4.77 6.78 -0.42
C PHE A 20 -5.76 6.53 0.73
N VAL A 21 -6.32 5.33 0.84
CA VAL A 21 -7.29 4.97 1.88
C VAL A 21 -6.68 5.11 3.28
N LEU A 22 -5.49 4.52 3.50
CA LEU A 22 -4.80 4.62 4.78
C LEU A 22 -4.31 6.04 5.08
N GLY A 23 -4.03 6.84 4.05
CA GLY A 23 -3.71 8.27 4.22
C GLY A 23 -4.90 9.05 4.76
N LEU A 24 -6.06 8.85 4.15
CA LEU A 24 -7.32 9.46 4.60
C LEU A 24 -7.68 9.04 6.03
N ILE A 25 -7.47 7.76 6.37
CA ILE A 25 -7.67 7.23 7.73
C ILE A 25 -6.68 7.89 8.70
N ARG A 26 -5.39 7.97 8.35
CA ARG A 26 -4.35 8.62 9.18
C ARG A 26 -4.71 10.06 9.48
N ASP A 27 -5.13 10.81 8.47
CA ASP A 27 -5.43 12.23 8.61
C ASP A 27 -6.69 12.44 9.48
N ARG A 28 -7.73 11.61 9.32
CA ARG A 28 -8.89 11.59 10.25
C ARG A 28 -8.50 11.22 11.68
N PHE A 29 -7.61 10.26 11.89
CA PHE A 29 -7.13 9.92 13.23
C PHE A 29 -6.30 11.05 13.85
N ARG A 30 -5.48 11.75 13.06
CA ARG A 30 -4.71 12.91 13.52
C ARG A 30 -5.58 14.08 13.99
N GLU A 31 -6.73 14.29 13.33
CA GLU A 31 -7.72 15.28 13.76
C GLU A 31 -8.36 14.91 15.10
N GLN A 32 -8.65 13.63 15.32
CA GLN A 32 -9.35 13.16 16.52
C GLN A 32 -8.44 12.94 17.73
N ARG A 33 -7.17 12.61 17.55
CA ARG A 33 -6.22 12.27 18.63
C ARG A 33 -4.87 12.97 18.48
N PRO A 34 -4.81 14.28 18.78
CA PRO A 34 -3.61 15.08 18.57
C PRO A 34 -2.42 14.71 19.48
N THR A 35 -2.62 13.95 20.55
CA THR A 35 -1.56 13.53 21.49
C THR A 35 -0.82 12.25 21.08
N GLU A 36 -1.38 11.41 20.21
CA GLU A 36 -0.75 10.16 19.70
C GLU A 36 0.10 10.36 18.42
N ARG A 37 0.34 11.62 18.05
CA ARG A 37 0.84 12.05 16.72
C ARG A 37 2.14 11.42 16.23
N VAL A 38 3.03 10.99 17.12
CA VAL A 38 4.43 10.66 16.74
C VAL A 38 4.61 9.19 16.37
N GLY A 39 4.11 8.25 17.18
CA GLY A 39 4.34 6.81 16.94
C GLY A 39 3.39 6.21 15.91
N GLY A 40 2.08 6.36 16.12
CA GLY A 40 1.05 5.75 15.26
C GLY A 40 1.06 6.30 13.84
N GLY A 41 1.28 7.62 13.69
CA GLY A 41 1.37 8.26 12.38
C GLY A 41 2.56 7.76 11.54
N LEU A 42 3.71 7.53 12.18
CA LEU A 42 4.92 7.04 11.52
C LEU A 42 4.75 5.59 11.04
N ILE A 43 4.19 4.72 11.88
CA ILE A 43 3.95 3.30 11.53
C ILE A 43 3.01 3.20 10.33
N ILE A 44 1.91 3.96 10.33
CA ILE A 44 0.96 3.97 9.20
C ILE A 44 1.65 4.43 7.91
N GLU A 45 2.55 5.42 7.99
CA GLU A 45 3.27 5.92 6.82
C GLU A 45 4.28 4.92 6.27
N ILE A 46 5.00 4.21 7.14
CA ILE A 46 5.89 3.11 6.75
C ILE A 46 5.10 2.01 6.04
N VAL A 47 4.00 1.54 6.64
CA VAL A 47 3.15 0.49 6.06
C VAL A 47 2.66 0.89 4.68
N ARG A 48 2.14 2.12 4.54
CA ARG A 48 1.65 2.66 3.27
C ARG A 48 2.71 2.66 2.17
N ILE A 49 3.91 3.14 2.49
CA ILE A 49 5.01 3.20 1.52
C ILE A 49 5.48 1.79 1.15
N SER A 50 5.60 0.88 2.13
CA SER A 50 6.01 -0.50 1.89
C SER A 50 5.03 -1.24 0.96
N GLN A 51 3.72 -0.99 1.09
CA GLN A 51 2.70 -1.61 0.25
C GLN A 51 2.82 -1.24 -1.24
N LEU A 52 3.29 -0.04 -1.56
CA LEU A 52 3.51 0.40 -2.95
C LEU A 52 4.59 -0.41 -3.66
N ILE A 53 5.50 -1.05 -2.91
CA ILE A 53 6.56 -1.92 -3.44
C ILE A 53 6.14 -3.38 -3.31
N PHE A 54 5.57 -3.77 -2.18
CA PHE A 54 5.22 -5.15 -1.89
C PHE A 54 4.14 -5.69 -2.82
N PHE A 55 3.05 -4.94 -3.06
CA PHE A 55 1.95 -5.44 -3.89
C PHE A 55 2.32 -5.63 -5.36
N PRO A 56 3.08 -4.75 -6.04
CA PRO A 56 3.57 -5.04 -7.38
C PRO A 56 4.48 -6.29 -7.44
N ILE A 57 5.37 -6.47 -6.46
CA ILE A 57 6.25 -7.63 -6.41
C ILE A 57 5.42 -8.91 -6.20
N ALA A 58 4.49 -8.89 -5.25
CA ALA A 58 3.59 -10.02 -5.02
C ALA A 58 2.73 -10.32 -6.25
N GLY A 59 2.17 -9.29 -6.90
CA GLY A 59 1.38 -9.42 -8.12
C GLY A 59 2.17 -10.01 -9.28
N TRP A 60 3.43 -9.59 -9.46
CA TRP A 60 4.34 -10.19 -10.44
C TRP A 60 4.50 -11.69 -10.21
N TYR A 61 4.78 -12.10 -8.97
CA TYR A 61 5.03 -13.50 -8.65
C TYR A 61 3.77 -14.36 -8.69
N VAL A 62 2.65 -13.88 -8.15
CA VAL A 62 1.38 -14.63 -8.19
C VAL A 62 1.00 -14.92 -9.64
N GLU A 63 1.06 -13.92 -10.52
CA GLU A 63 0.64 -14.13 -11.90
C GLU A 63 1.70 -14.86 -12.75
N ALA A 64 2.99 -14.76 -12.41
CA ALA A 64 4.06 -15.50 -13.10
C ALA A 64 4.20 -16.96 -12.65
N TYR A 65 3.71 -17.36 -11.47
CA TYR A 65 3.77 -18.73 -10.97
C TYR A 65 2.45 -19.49 -11.05
N VAL A 66 1.31 -18.81 -11.19
CA VAL A 66 -0.02 -19.44 -11.25
C VAL A 66 -0.49 -19.70 -12.69
N PHE A 67 0.08 -19.01 -13.69
CA PHE A 67 -0.26 -19.14 -15.12
C PHE A 67 0.99 -19.32 -15.98
#